data_AF-A0A166RUU0-F1
#
_entry.id   AF-A0A166RUU0-F1
#
_cell.length_a   1.000
_cell.length_b   1.000
_cell.length_c   1.000
_cell.angle_alpha   90.00
_cell.angle_beta   90.00
_cell.angle_gamma   90.00
#
_symmetry.space_group_name_H-M   'P 1'
#
loop_
_entity.id
_entity.type
_entity.pdbx_description
1 polymer ?
#
loop_
_entity_poly.entity_id
_entity_poly.type
_entity_poly.pdbx_seq_one_letter_code
_entity_poly.pdbx_strand_id
1 'polypeptide(L)'
;MSGGVQNSADESRDAGGEPISSLDRAKSTGRRRARAIRARHGTADPYRIAEAEGVRIAEDAWDGLDAVRLLGTYANGVITLYDAQIGRVAADADFDHTALRTAVCAHELAHYELETRAPDWKDRDRRRPLARITGWLGIGRPSRPSHRRLEEHAAHAFTAALLPDATASLIERLE
;
A
#
# COMPACT_ATOMS: atom_id res chain seq x y z
N MET A 1 19.85 -31.15 -30.13
CA MET A 1 19.48 -29.76 -30.45
C MET A 1 19.07 -29.10 -29.15
N SER A 2 19.97 -28.28 -28.61
CA SER A 2 19.81 -27.56 -27.35
C SER A 2 19.08 -26.24 -27.60
N GLY A 3 18.03 -25.98 -26.83
CA GLY A 3 17.35 -24.68 -26.77
C GLY A 3 17.07 -24.36 -25.31
N GLY A 4 18.08 -23.82 -24.64
CA GLY A 4 17.96 -23.34 -23.26
C GLY A 4 17.20 -22.03 -23.21
N VAL A 5 16.12 -22.00 -22.44
CA VAL A 5 15.42 -20.76 -22.08
C VAL A 5 16.27 -20.03 -21.05
N GLN A 6 16.99 -19.00 -21.50
CA GLN A 6 17.64 -18.03 -20.63
C GLN A 6 16.54 -17.15 -20.01
N ASN A 7 16.21 -17.42 -18.75
CA ASN A 7 15.41 -16.50 -17.95
C ASN A 7 16.24 -15.24 -17.67
N SER A 8 15.73 -14.12 -18.15
CA SER A 8 16.23 -12.76 -17.97
C SER A 8 16.26 -12.37 -16.49
N ALA A 9 17.33 -12.76 -15.79
CA ALA A 9 17.70 -12.24 -14.49
C ALA A 9 18.67 -11.05 -14.64
N ASP A 10 18.35 -10.13 -15.53
CA ASP A 10 19.22 -9.01 -15.92
C ASP A 10 18.50 -7.68 -15.70
N GLU A 11 18.48 -7.22 -14.46
CA GLU A 11 18.17 -5.82 -14.11
C GLU A 11 18.54 -5.50 -12.64
N SER A 12 19.72 -5.93 -12.20
CA SER A 12 20.24 -5.51 -10.89
C SER A 12 21.75 -5.37 -10.85
N ARG A 13 22.32 -4.72 -11.86
CA ARG A 13 23.67 -4.17 -11.82
C ARG A 13 23.66 -2.78 -12.42
N ASP A 14 23.26 -1.82 -11.60
CA ASP A 14 23.51 -0.42 -11.90
C ASP A 14 24.69 0.08 -11.07
N ALA A 15 25.55 0.80 -11.77
CA ALA A 15 26.84 1.28 -11.30
C ALA A 15 26.66 2.46 -10.33
N GLY A 16 27.37 2.44 -9.19
CA GLY A 16 27.68 3.64 -8.39
C GLY A 16 26.55 4.43 -7.73
N GLY A 17 25.27 4.10 -7.94
CA GLY A 17 24.14 4.78 -7.31
C GLY A 17 23.96 4.40 -5.84
N GLU A 18 23.62 5.36 -4.98
CA GLU A 18 23.24 5.08 -3.60
C GLU A 18 22.14 4.00 -3.54
N PRO A 19 22.21 3.04 -2.61
CA PRO A 19 21.20 2.00 -2.50
C PRO A 19 19.83 2.61 -2.21
N ILE A 20 18.88 2.42 -3.13
CA ILE A 20 17.49 2.88 -2.98
C ILE A 20 16.94 2.42 -1.63
N SER A 21 16.43 3.38 -0.84
CA SER A 21 15.92 3.10 0.51
C SER A 21 14.76 2.08 0.45
N SER A 22 14.56 1.31 1.52
CA SER A 22 13.41 0.38 1.59
C SER A 22 12.07 1.11 1.48
N LEU A 23 12.02 2.36 1.94
CA LEU A 23 10.86 3.23 1.82
C LEU A 23 10.56 3.59 0.36
N ASP A 24 11.58 3.98 -0.41
CA ASP A 24 11.41 4.31 -1.83
C ASP A 24 11.01 3.09 -2.66
N ARG A 25 11.53 1.91 -2.29
CA ARG A 25 11.09 0.64 -2.90
C ARG A 25 9.63 0.32 -2.59
N ALA A 26 9.16 0.58 -1.38
CA ALA A 26 7.75 0.42 -1.02
C ALA A 26 6.86 1.37 -1.82
N LYS A 27 7.20 2.67 -1.84
CA LYS A 27 6.49 3.68 -2.63
C LYS A 27 6.47 3.34 -4.12
N SER A 28 7.62 2.94 -4.67
CA SER A 28 7.73 2.52 -6.08
C SER A 28 6.88 1.28 -6.39
N THR A 29 6.84 0.32 -5.46
CA THR A 29 5.99 -0.87 -5.59
C THR A 29 4.51 -0.49 -5.63
N GLY A 30 4.04 0.33 -4.68
CA GLY A 30 2.66 0.84 -4.66
C GLY A 30 2.25 1.51 -5.99
N ARG A 31 3.07 2.46 -6.45
CA ARG A 31 2.84 3.16 -7.73
C ARG A 31 2.79 2.21 -8.93
N ARG A 32 3.69 1.22 -8.98
CA ARG A 32 3.70 0.23 -10.07
C ARG A 32 2.44 -0.63 -10.05
N ARG A 33 1.98 -1.05 -8.87
CA ARG A 33 0.74 -1.83 -8.71
C ARG A 33 -0.49 -1.01 -9.14
N ALA A 34 -0.59 0.26 -8.74
CA ALA A 34 -1.67 1.15 -9.15
C ALA A 34 -1.76 1.30 -10.68
N ARG A 35 -0.62 1.47 -11.36
CA ARG A 35 -0.58 1.49 -12.83
C ARG A 35 -1.01 0.17 -13.44
N ALA A 36 -0.53 -0.95 -12.90
CA ALA A 36 -0.85 -2.28 -13.41
C ALA A 36 -2.33 -2.64 -13.26
N ILE A 37 -2.96 -2.31 -12.12
CA ILE A 37 -4.38 -2.58 -11.90
C ILE A 37 -5.27 -1.68 -12.76
N ARG A 38 -4.92 -0.39 -12.90
CA ARG A 38 -5.62 0.54 -13.79
C ARG A 38 -5.55 0.10 -15.25
N ALA A 39 -4.38 -0.35 -15.71
CA ALA A 39 -4.20 -0.87 -17.06
C ALA A 39 -5.02 -2.16 -17.27
N ARG A 40 -5.11 -3.02 -16.26
CA ARG A 40 -5.86 -4.28 -16.33
C ARG A 40 -7.37 -4.07 -16.42
N HIS A 41 -7.91 -3.11 -15.70
CA HIS A 41 -9.36 -2.89 -15.59
C HIS A 41 -9.89 -1.69 -16.39
N GLY A 42 -9.00 -0.88 -16.96
CA GLY A 42 -9.39 0.30 -17.75
C GLY A 42 -10.04 1.43 -16.94
N THR A 43 -9.98 1.40 -15.62
CA THR A 43 -10.59 2.39 -14.73
C THR A 43 -9.68 2.70 -13.53
N ALA A 44 -9.87 3.88 -12.95
CA ALA A 44 -9.25 4.30 -11.68
C ALA A 44 -10.22 4.20 -10.49
N ASP A 45 -11.50 3.89 -10.75
CA ASP A 45 -12.53 3.75 -9.72
C ASP A 45 -12.28 2.48 -8.88
N PRO A 46 -11.93 2.62 -7.58
CA PRO A 46 -11.61 1.48 -6.74
C PRO A 46 -12.79 0.55 -6.50
N TYR A 47 -14.04 1.04 -6.56
CA TYR A 47 -15.23 0.21 -6.37
C TYR A 47 -15.42 -0.76 -7.54
N ARG A 48 -15.31 -0.25 -8.77
CA ARG A 48 -15.39 -1.09 -9.98
C ARG A 48 -14.25 -2.10 -10.05
N ILE A 49 -13.05 -1.71 -9.60
CA ILE A 49 -11.91 -2.62 -9.56
C ILE A 49 -12.13 -3.72 -8.51
N ALA A 50 -12.59 -3.37 -7.31
CA ALA A 50 -12.89 -4.35 -6.26
C ALA A 50 -13.95 -5.36 -6.73
N GLU A 51 -15.04 -4.88 -7.35
CA GLU A 51 -16.06 -5.74 -7.95
C GLU A 51 -15.48 -6.71 -8.99
N ALA A 52 -14.67 -6.20 -9.93
CA ALA A 52 -14.05 -7.02 -10.97
C ALA A 52 -13.03 -8.05 -10.43
N GLU A 53 -12.38 -7.75 -9.30
CA GLU A 53 -11.47 -8.66 -8.60
C GLU A 53 -12.18 -9.62 -7.64
N GLY A 54 -13.51 -9.51 -7.49
CA GLY A 54 -14.28 -10.31 -6.53
C GLY A 54 -14.02 -9.94 -5.07
N VAL A 55 -13.53 -8.72 -4.81
CA VAL A 55 -13.34 -8.16 -3.48
C VAL A 55 -14.64 -7.53 -3.01
N ARG A 56 -15.21 -8.04 -1.92
CA ARG A 56 -16.46 -7.52 -1.37
C ARG A 56 -16.19 -6.21 -0.63
N ILE A 57 -17.01 -5.19 -0.88
CA ILE A 57 -17.02 -3.97 -0.07
C ILE A 57 -18.19 -4.04 0.92
N ALA A 58 -17.91 -3.77 2.18
CA ALA A 58 -18.88 -3.71 3.26
C ALA A 58 -18.80 -2.36 3.96
N GLU A 59 -19.92 -1.90 4.50
CA GLU A 59 -19.96 -0.73 5.37
C GLU A 59 -20.21 -1.19 6.80
N ASP A 60 -19.52 -0.54 7.73
CA ASP A 60 -19.71 -0.75 9.17
C ASP A 60 -19.94 0.62 9.83
N ALA A 61 -20.96 0.68 10.68
CA ALA A 61 -21.32 1.89 11.43
C ALA A 61 -20.44 2.09 12.68
N TRP A 62 -19.44 1.24 12.90
CA TRP A 62 -18.48 1.39 13.98
C TRP A 62 -17.87 2.79 14.00
N ASP A 63 -18.08 3.48 15.11
CA ASP A 63 -17.60 4.83 15.39
C ASP A 63 -16.30 4.82 16.22
N GLY A 64 -15.78 3.64 16.53
CA GLY A 64 -14.50 3.47 17.20
C GLY A 64 -14.42 3.92 18.65
N LEU A 65 -13.19 4.18 19.06
CA LEU A 65 -12.81 4.65 20.40
C LEU A 65 -12.03 5.95 20.21
N ASP A 66 -12.13 6.89 21.15
CA ASP A 66 -11.56 8.25 21.02
C ASP A 66 -10.06 8.28 20.62
N ALA A 67 -9.31 7.23 20.95
CA ALA A 67 -7.88 7.13 20.66
C ALA A 67 -7.52 6.39 19.34
N VAL A 68 -8.50 5.82 18.62
CA VAL A 68 -8.25 4.97 17.44
C VAL A 68 -9.06 5.46 16.24
N ARG A 69 -8.33 5.92 15.21
CA ARG A 69 -8.88 6.23 13.89
C ARG A 69 -8.59 5.06 12.96
N LEU A 70 -9.62 4.34 12.56
CA LEU A 70 -9.59 3.26 11.59
C LEU A 70 -10.71 3.52 10.57
N LEU A 71 -10.30 3.99 9.39
CA LEU A 71 -11.24 4.43 8.35
C LEU A 71 -11.67 3.28 7.43
N GLY A 72 -10.80 2.28 7.27
CA GLY A 72 -11.10 1.05 6.57
C GLY A 72 -10.20 -0.09 7.01
N THR A 73 -10.55 -1.31 6.59
CA THR A 73 -9.70 -2.50 6.70
C THR A 73 -9.93 -3.43 5.52
N TYR A 74 -8.86 -4.05 5.04
CA TYR A 74 -8.93 -5.23 4.18
C TYR A 74 -8.59 -6.51 4.95
N ALA A 75 -9.48 -7.52 4.88
CA ALA A 75 -9.22 -8.87 5.38
C ALA A 75 -10.07 -9.90 4.64
N ASN A 76 -9.45 -11.05 4.28
CA ASN A 76 -10.16 -12.21 3.71
C ASN A 76 -11.05 -11.88 2.49
N GLY A 77 -10.57 -11.04 1.59
CA GLY A 77 -11.33 -10.64 0.39
C GLY A 77 -12.45 -9.62 0.66
N VAL A 78 -12.46 -9.00 1.85
CA VAL A 78 -13.44 -7.98 2.23
C VAL A 78 -12.73 -6.68 2.56
N ILE A 79 -13.15 -5.59 1.92
CA ILE A 79 -12.87 -4.22 2.32
C ILE A 79 -14.04 -3.74 3.18
N THR A 80 -13.79 -3.43 4.44
CA THR A 80 -14.76 -2.78 5.32
C THR A 80 -14.45 -1.29 5.39
N LEU A 81 -15.44 -0.44 5.11
CA LEU A 81 -15.37 1.01 5.25
C LEU A 81 -16.15 1.44 6.49
N TYR A 82 -15.50 2.18 7.40
CA TYR A 82 -16.12 2.64 8.65
C TYR A 82 -16.75 4.02 8.44
N ASP A 83 -17.94 4.06 7.84
CA ASP A 83 -18.55 5.27 7.29
C ASP A 83 -18.73 6.39 8.34
N ALA A 84 -19.10 6.03 9.58
CA ALA A 84 -19.22 6.98 10.68
C ALA A 84 -17.88 7.65 11.06
N GLN A 85 -16.76 6.91 10.99
CA GLN A 85 -15.43 7.48 11.22
C GLN A 85 -14.97 8.32 10.04
N ILE A 86 -15.19 7.85 8.80
CA ILE A 86 -14.87 8.57 7.57
C ILE A 86 -15.61 9.91 7.56
N GLY A 87 -16.92 9.93 7.86
CA GLY A 87 -17.72 11.14 7.91
C GLY A 87 -17.20 12.16 8.93
N ARG A 88 -16.80 11.72 10.13
CA ARG A 88 -16.20 12.63 11.13
C ARG A 88 -14.86 13.18 10.69
N VAL A 89 -13.96 12.34 10.17
CA VAL A 89 -12.66 12.83 9.67
C VAL A 89 -12.83 13.77 8.47
N ALA A 90 -13.79 13.49 7.58
CA ALA A 90 -14.13 14.36 6.48
C ALA A 90 -14.61 15.74 6.98
N ALA A 91 -15.50 15.77 7.98
CA ALA A 91 -15.97 17.01 8.58
C ALA A 91 -14.85 17.78 9.31
N ASP A 92 -14.04 17.08 10.12
CA ASP A 92 -12.97 17.70 10.91
C ASP A 92 -11.87 18.33 10.02
N ALA A 93 -11.58 17.71 8.87
CA ALA A 93 -10.51 18.12 7.96
C ALA A 93 -11.02 18.92 6.74
N ASP A 94 -12.32 19.22 6.68
CA ASP A 94 -12.98 19.91 5.57
C ASP A 94 -12.73 19.23 4.21
N PHE A 95 -12.95 17.91 4.17
CA PHE A 95 -12.89 17.09 2.97
C PHE A 95 -14.29 16.66 2.52
N ASP A 96 -14.45 16.49 1.21
CA ASP A 96 -15.64 15.81 0.68
C ASP A 96 -15.70 14.36 1.18
N HIS A 97 -16.84 13.98 1.75
CA HIS A 97 -17.04 12.66 2.33
C HIS A 97 -16.83 11.56 1.27
N THR A 98 -17.37 11.75 0.07
CA THR A 98 -17.28 10.76 -1.02
C THR A 98 -15.83 10.59 -1.49
N ALA A 99 -15.08 11.68 -1.59
CA ALA A 99 -13.67 11.66 -1.96
C ALA A 99 -12.82 10.92 -0.92
N LEU A 100 -12.99 11.22 0.38
CA LEU A 100 -12.27 10.52 1.45
C LEU A 100 -12.64 9.03 1.47
N ARG A 101 -13.93 8.69 1.38
CA ARG A 101 -14.41 7.31 1.31
C ARG A 101 -13.81 6.56 0.11
N THR A 102 -13.71 7.21 -1.04
CA THR A 102 -13.07 6.66 -2.24
C THR A 102 -11.57 6.45 -2.05
N ALA A 103 -10.87 7.39 -1.42
CA ALA A 103 -9.45 7.27 -1.10
C ALA A 103 -9.18 6.12 -0.12
N VAL A 104 -10.00 5.96 0.91
CA VAL A 104 -9.93 4.83 1.85
C VAL A 104 -10.15 3.51 1.11
N CYS A 105 -11.17 3.42 0.25
CA CYS A 105 -11.40 2.21 -0.55
C CYS A 105 -10.20 1.87 -1.45
N ALA A 106 -9.57 2.87 -2.08
CA ALA A 106 -8.37 2.66 -2.88
C ALA A 106 -7.16 2.22 -2.04
N HIS A 107 -7.04 2.70 -0.80
CA HIS A 107 -6.01 2.27 0.15
C HIS A 107 -6.18 0.81 0.55
N GLU A 108 -7.39 0.40 0.92
CA GLU A 108 -7.67 -1.00 1.27
C GLU A 108 -7.52 -1.95 0.07
N LEU A 109 -7.87 -1.49 -1.13
CA LEU A 109 -7.60 -2.21 -2.37
C LEU A 109 -6.09 -2.39 -2.63
N ALA A 110 -5.25 -1.46 -2.17
CA ALA A 110 -3.81 -1.61 -2.25
C ALA A 110 -3.32 -2.78 -1.38
N HIS A 111 -3.88 -2.97 -0.18
CA HIS A 111 -3.56 -4.11 0.67
C HIS A 111 -3.94 -5.43 0.01
N TYR A 112 -5.11 -5.51 -0.63
CA TYR A 112 -5.48 -6.65 -1.47
C TYR A 112 -4.42 -6.95 -2.55
N GLU A 113 -4.02 -5.93 -3.32
CA GLU A 113 -3.04 -6.09 -4.41
C GLU A 113 -1.65 -6.53 -3.92
N LEU A 114 -1.22 -5.98 -2.78
CA LEU A 114 0.05 -6.32 -2.15
C LEU A 114 0.04 -7.74 -1.59
N GLU A 115 -1.07 -8.18 -0.98
CA GLU A 115 -1.18 -9.53 -0.42
C GLU A 115 -1.26 -10.60 -1.50
N THR A 116 -2.10 -10.40 -2.52
CA THR A 116 -2.43 -11.45 -3.49
C THR A 116 -1.42 -11.58 -4.63
N ARG A 117 -0.79 -10.47 -5.04
CA ARG A 117 -0.04 -10.43 -6.30
C ARG A 117 1.38 -9.89 -6.16
N ALA A 118 1.84 -9.67 -4.94
CA ALA A 118 3.24 -9.35 -4.68
C ALA A 118 3.82 -10.13 -3.48
N PRO A 119 3.49 -11.41 -3.23
CA PRO A 119 3.86 -12.11 -1.98
C PRO A 119 5.36 -12.01 -1.60
N ASP A 120 6.23 -11.93 -2.60
CA ASP A 120 7.69 -11.76 -2.44
C ASP A 120 8.12 -10.42 -1.83
N TRP A 121 7.25 -9.39 -1.84
CA TRP A 121 7.52 -8.11 -1.20
C TRP A 121 7.67 -8.28 0.32
N LYS A 122 6.96 -9.26 0.90
CA LYS A 122 7.06 -9.63 2.33
C LYS A 122 8.31 -10.46 2.65
N ASP A 123 8.90 -11.10 1.64
CA ASP A 123 9.86 -12.19 1.83
C ASP A 123 11.33 -11.72 1.80
N ARG A 124 11.62 -10.55 1.23
CA ARG A 124 12.99 -10.01 1.16
C ARG A 124 13.59 -9.56 2.50
N ASP A 125 12.77 -9.15 3.46
CA ASP A 125 13.24 -8.80 4.81
C ASP A 125 13.31 -9.99 5.77
N ARG A 126 12.64 -11.11 5.47
CA ARG A 126 12.69 -12.35 6.28
C ARG A 126 13.97 -13.16 6.09
N ARG A 127 14.69 -12.98 4.97
CA ARG A 127 15.83 -13.85 4.55
C ARG A 127 17.21 -13.49 5.14
N ARG A 128 17.32 -12.70 6.21
CA ARG A 128 18.62 -12.45 6.87
C ARG A 128 18.58 -12.75 8.38
N PRO A 129 18.64 -14.03 8.79
CA PRO A 129 18.74 -14.42 10.20
C PRO A 129 20.00 -13.87 10.91
N LEU A 130 21.02 -13.43 10.16
CA LEU A 130 22.25 -12.84 10.70
C LEU A 130 22.09 -11.41 11.27
N ALA A 131 20.98 -10.70 11.00
CA ALA A 131 20.76 -9.37 11.56
C ALA A 131 20.33 -9.38 13.05
N ARG A 132 19.96 -10.55 13.59
CA ARG A 132 19.58 -10.71 15.01
C ARG A 132 20.77 -10.70 15.96
N ILE A 133 21.97 -11.04 15.50
CA ILE A 133 23.15 -11.18 16.37
C ILE A 133 23.87 -9.83 16.57
N THR A 134 23.86 -8.93 15.57
CA THR A 134 24.56 -7.64 15.68
C THR A 134 23.75 -6.53 16.35
N GLY A 135 22.46 -6.75 16.66
CA GLY A 135 21.59 -5.77 17.31
C GLY A 135 21.88 -5.57 18.81
N TRP A 136 22.61 -6.49 19.44
CA TRP A 136 22.88 -6.46 20.88
C TRP A 136 24.06 -5.55 21.28
N LEU A 137 24.87 -5.10 20.31
CA LEU A 137 26.09 -4.31 20.57
C LEU A 137 25.93 -2.80 20.31
N GLY A 138 24.75 -2.29 19.99
CA GLY A 138 24.51 -0.83 19.96
C GLY A 138 25.36 -0.02 18.96
N ILE A 139 26.01 -0.68 17.98
CA ILE A 139 26.78 0.02 16.94
C ILE A 139 25.85 0.31 15.75
N GLY A 140 25.34 1.54 15.73
CA GLY A 140 24.81 2.31 14.60
C GLY A 140 24.29 1.53 13.39
N ARG A 141 22.98 1.26 13.36
CA ARG A 141 22.22 1.20 12.10
C ARG A 141 20.94 2.00 12.25
N PRO A 142 20.57 2.84 11.27
CA PRO A 142 19.27 3.50 11.27
C PRO A 142 18.18 2.43 11.42
N SER A 143 17.26 2.65 12.35
CA SER A 143 16.12 1.77 12.62
C SER A 143 15.40 1.50 11.30
N ARG A 144 15.50 0.26 10.79
CA ARG A 144 14.79 -0.11 9.56
C ARG A 144 13.28 0.05 9.82
N PRO A 145 12.52 0.68 8.90
CA PRO A 145 11.07 0.76 9.04
C PRO A 145 10.48 -0.63 9.26
N SER A 146 9.49 -0.76 10.14
CA SER A 146 8.80 -2.03 10.31
C SER A 146 8.11 -2.43 8.99
N HIS A 147 7.95 -3.74 8.77
CA HIS A 147 7.28 -4.25 7.59
C HIS A 147 5.89 -3.64 7.39
N ARG A 148 5.11 -3.52 8.48
CA ARG A 148 3.80 -2.85 8.47
C ARG A 148 3.92 -1.41 7.99
N ARG A 149 4.92 -0.66 8.45
CA ARG A 149 5.15 0.72 7.98
C ARG A 149 5.47 0.79 6.48
N LEU A 150 6.25 -0.16 5.96
CA LEU A 150 6.52 -0.23 4.51
C LEU A 150 5.26 -0.58 3.73
N GLU A 151 4.39 -1.46 4.27
CA GLU A 151 3.08 -1.78 3.70
C GLU A 151 2.22 -0.53 3.54
N GLU A 152 2.04 0.23 4.62
CA GLU A 152 1.24 1.46 4.62
C GLU A 152 1.79 2.47 3.61
N HIS A 153 3.12 2.64 3.53
CA HIS A 153 3.71 3.55 2.54
C HIS A 153 3.51 3.07 1.09
N ALA A 154 3.50 1.75 0.85
CA ALA A 154 3.15 1.21 -0.45
C ALA A 154 1.66 1.44 -0.76
N ALA A 155 0.77 1.26 0.22
CA ALA A 155 -0.66 1.51 0.10
C ALA A 155 -0.96 2.99 -0.18
N HIS A 156 -0.38 3.93 0.58
CA HIS A 156 -0.50 5.36 0.30
C HIS A 156 -0.01 5.73 -1.11
N ALA A 157 1.14 5.20 -1.52
CA ALA A 157 1.70 5.47 -2.84
C ALA A 157 0.88 4.83 -3.98
N PHE A 158 0.19 3.72 -3.71
CA PHE A 158 -0.77 3.13 -4.62
C PHE A 158 -1.99 4.04 -4.76
N THR A 159 -2.62 4.43 -3.64
CA THR A 159 -3.79 5.31 -3.61
C THR A 159 -3.50 6.61 -4.36
N ALA A 160 -2.35 7.24 -4.09
CA ALA A 160 -1.94 8.47 -4.77
C ALA A 160 -1.78 8.30 -6.29
N ALA A 161 -1.25 7.16 -6.72
CA ALA A 161 -1.06 6.88 -8.15
C ALA A 161 -2.34 6.44 -8.86
N LEU A 162 -3.28 5.82 -8.13
CA LEU A 162 -4.57 5.42 -8.67
C LEU A 162 -5.52 6.63 -8.79
N LEU A 163 -5.51 7.49 -7.78
CA LEU A 163 -6.39 8.66 -7.64
C LEU A 163 -5.61 9.99 -7.57
N PRO A 164 -4.88 10.37 -8.64
CA PRO A 164 -3.98 11.54 -8.61
C PRO A 164 -4.71 12.86 -8.31
N ASP A 165 -5.96 13.01 -8.74
CA ASP A 165 -6.72 14.25 -8.57
C ASP A 165 -7.37 14.36 -7.18
N ALA A 166 -7.63 13.23 -6.51
CA ALA A 166 -8.31 13.19 -5.21
C ALA A 166 -7.35 13.18 -4.01
N THR A 167 -6.08 12.78 -4.22
CA THR A 167 -5.12 12.56 -3.13
C THR A 167 -4.11 13.69 -2.94
N ALA A 168 -3.94 14.56 -3.94
CA ALA A 168 -3.02 15.70 -3.86
C ALA A 168 -3.34 16.62 -2.67
N SER A 169 -4.63 16.85 -2.36
CA SER A 169 -5.06 17.65 -1.22
C SER A 169 -5.12 16.87 0.11
N LEU A 170 -5.24 15.53 0.05
CA LEU A 170 -5.46 14.69 1.23
C LEU A 170 -4.15 14.34 1.95
N ILE A 171 -3.08 14.06 1.20
CA ILE A 171 -1.78 13.67 1.76
C ILE A 171 -1.05 14.87 2.39
N GLU A 172 -1.18 16.07 1.82
CA GLU A 172 -0.56 17.30 2.35
C GLU A 172 -1.11 17.74 3.72
N ARG A 173 -2.30 17.26 4.12
CA ARG A 173 -2.98 17.67 5.37
C ARG A 173 -2.99 16.61 6.46
N LEU A 174 -2.60 15.36 6.15
CA LEU A 174 -2.63 14.23 7.09
C LEU A 174 -1.23 13.78 7.55
N GLU A 175 -0.16 14.30 6.95
CA GLU A 175 1.23 14.21 7.45
C GLU A 175 1.58 15.40 8.35
#